data_AF-A0A378BCZ2-F1
#
_entry.id   AF-A0A378BCZ2-F1
#
_cell.length_a   1.000
_cell.length_b   1.000
_cell.length_c   1.000
_cell.angle_alpha   90.00
_cell.angle_beta   90.00
_cell.angle_gamma   90.00
#
_symmetry.space_group_name_H-M   'P 1'
#
loop_
_entity.id
_entity.type
_entity.pdbx_description
1 polymer ?
#
loop_
_entity_poly.entity_id
_entity_poly.type
_entity_poly.pdbx_seq_one_letter_code
_entity_poly.pdbx_strand_id
1 'polypeptide(L)'
;MPNATLSKTIQQLEAHLGVSLLQRTTRRITVTPEGREYYEKARCLLEDLEEIDASFNTARNKPKGHLRIAIGGSTACDVLIPLLADFMTSWPDIRIDLQVADKPADLISGNIDCAIRGGPMEDSTLIARKIGEATLVTCATPGYLQRYGTPASPDELHHGHRLISYLSPASGRAFPFRFTRHGVSTELKTEPHLGINESNAHIAAGEAGLGIVQTFTIR
;
A
#
# COMPACT_ATOMS: atom_id res chain seq x y z
N MET A 1 -34.02 11.64 11.09
CA MET A 1 -35.08 11.21 10.14
C MET A 1 -35.77 9.96 10.69
N PRO A 2 -37.10 9.80 10.60
CA PRO A 2 -37.81 8.61 11.10
C PRO A 2 -37.49 7.32 10.32
N ASN A 3 -37.51 6.16 10.98
CA ASN A 3 -37.16 4.84 10.39
C ASN A 3 -38.05 4.43 9.20
N ALA A 4 -39.33 4.80 9.22
CA ALA A 4 -40.26 4.54 8.12
C ALA A 4 -39.90 5.37 6.87
N THR A 5 -39.51 6.62 7.07
CA THR A 5 -39.05 7.52 6.00
C THR A 5 -37.74 7.00 5.40
N LEU A 6 -36.78 6.58 6.23
CA LEU A 6 -35.51 6.01 5.77
C LEU A 6 -35.72 4.73 4.96
N SER A 7 -36.63 3.87 5.42
CA SER A 7 -36.98 2.65 4.68
C SER A 7 -37.53 2.96 3.29
N LYS A 8 -38.42 3.95 3.19
CA LYS A 8 -39.03 4.35 1.92
C LYS A 8 -38.01 4.95 0.96
N THR A 9 -37.09 5.78 1.46
CA THR A 9 -36.02 6.38 0.64
C THR A 9 -35.09 5.31 0.08
N ILE A 10 -34.70 4.31 0.88
CA ILE A 10 -33.87 3.20 0.40
C ILE A 10 -34.62 2.36 -0.64
N GLN A 11 -35.91 2.07 -0.43
CA GLN A 11 -36.71 1.33 -1.42
C GLN A 11 -36.84 2.09 -2.74
N GLN A 12 -36.97 3.42 -2.69
CA GLN A 12 -37.00 4.26 -3.89
C GLN A 12 -35.64 4.22 -4.62
N LEU A 13 -34.54 4.22 -3.88
CA LEU A 13 -33.20 4.08 -4.44
C LEU A 13 -33.00 2.70 -5.08
N GLU A 14 -33.39 1.62 -4.40
CA GLU A 14 -33.36 0.25 -4.95
C GLU A 14 -34.19 0.14 -6.23
N ALA A 15 -35.40 0.73 -6.25
CA ALA A 15 -36.26 0.75 -7.42
C ALA A 15 -35.65 1.55 -8.59
N HIS A 16 -34.96 2.65 -8.30
CA HIS A 16 -34.27 3.43 -9.33
C HIS A 16 -33.07 2.68 -9.92
N LEU A 17 -32.30 1.98 -9.08
CA LEU A 17 -31.13 1.21 -9.50
C LEU A 17 -31.47 -0.16 -10.12
N GLY A 18 -32.68 -0.67 -9.88
CA GLY A 18 -33.10 -1.98 -10.34
C GLY A 18 -32.46 -3.16 -9.59
N VAL A 19 -31.79 -2.90 -8.46
CA VAL A 19 -31.12 -3.90 -7.62
C VAL A 19 -31.48 -3.70 -6.15
N SER A 20 -31.46 -4.78 -5.36
CA SER A 20 -31.60 -4.66 -3.91
C SER A 20 -30.24 -4.37 -3.29
N LEU A 21 -30.18 -3.33 -2.46
CA LEU A 21 -28.99 -2.93 -1.71
C LEU A 21 -29.00 -3.53 -0.29
N LEU A 22 -30.20 -3.76 0.26
CA LEU A 22 -30.38 -4.32 1.60
C LEU A 22 -31.33 -5.52 1.59
N GLN A 23 -30.86 -6.65 2.10
CA GLN A 23 -31.70 -7.80 2.38
C GLN A 23 -32.32 -7.68 3.78
N ARG A 24 -33.66 -7.61 3.84
CA ARG A 24 -34.40 -7.47 5.09
C ARG A 24 -35.14 -8.75 5.44
N THR A 25 -34.93 -9.24 6.65
CA THR A 25 -35.74 -10.29 7.29
C THR A 25 -36.38 -9.71 8.55
N THR A 26 -37.40 -10.39 9.10
CA THR A 26 -38.09 -9.95 10.33
C THR A 26 -37.18 -9.86 11.57
N ARG A 27 -35.94 -10.36 11.50
CA ARG A 27 -34.97 -10.35 12.60
C ARG A 27 -33.64 -9.67 12.27
N ARG A 28 -33.33 -9.40 11.00
CA ARG A 28 -32.00 -8.87 10.60
C ARG A 28 -32.05 -8.13 9.26
N ILE A 29 -31.23 -7.10 9.15
CA ILE A 29 -30.94 -6.38 7.91
C ILE A 29 -29.48 -6.68 7.54
N THR A 30 -29.20 -6.99 6.28
CA THR A 30 -27.85 -7.28 5.78
C THR A 30 -27.64 -6.57 4.44
N VAL A 31 -26.44 -6.08 4.21
CA VAL A 31 -26.06 -5.42 2.95
C VAL A 31 -25.82 -6.49 1.88
N THR A 32 -26.38 -6.31 0.68
CA THR A 32 -26.13 -7.20 -0.46
C THR A 32 -24.77 -6.90 -1.10
N PRO A 33 -24.22 -7.80 -1.92
CA PRO A 33 -23.00 -7.51 -2.70
C PRO A 33 -23.13 -6.23 -3.54
N GLU A 34 -24.27 -6.05 -4.22
CA GLU A 34 -24.59 -4.86 -5.02
C GLU A 34 -24.70 -3.62 -4.12
N GLY A 35 -25.28 -3.78 -2.94
CA GLY A 35 -25.36 -2.75 -1.91
C GLY A 35 -24.00 -2.28 -1.41
N ARG A 36 -23.04 -3.21 -1.27
CA ARG A 36 -21.66 -2.88 -0.89
C ARG A 36 -20.98 -2.06 -1.98
N GLU A 37 -21.05 -2.53 -3.22
CA GLU A 37 -20.43 -1.86 -4.37
C GLU A 37 -21.03 -0.46 -4.59
N TYR A 38 -22.35 -0.33 -4.53
CA TYR A 38 -23.03 0.96 -4.66
C TYR A 38 -22.64 1.91 -3.52
N TYR A 39 -22.64 1.43 -2.27
CA TYR A 39 -22.25 2.24 -1.12
C TYR A 39 -20.83 2.78 -1.25
N GLU A 40 -19.87 1.96 -1.66
CA GLU A 40 -18.48 2.38 -1.83
C GLU A 40 -18.34 3.47 -2.89
N LYS A 41 -19.00 3.31 -4.05
CA LYS A 41 -19.00 4.30 -5.13
C LYS A 41 -19.73 5.60 -4.76
N ALA A 42 -20.92 5.48 -4.17
CA ALA A 42 -21.73 6.64 -3.78
C ALA A 42 -21.10 7.44 -2.64
N ARG A 43 -20.44 6.76 -1.68
CA ARG A 43 -19.71 7.43 -0.60
C ARG A 43 -18.60 8.31 -1.15
N CYS A 44 -17.80 7.81 -2.10
CA CYS A 44 -16.75 8.62 -2.73
C CYS A 44 -17.32 9.88 -3.40
N LEU A 45 -18.37 9.73 -4.22
CA LEU A 45 -18.98 10.87 -4.91
C LEU A 45 -19.53 11.95 -3.95
N LEU A 46 -20.08 11.53 -2.80
CA LEU A 46 -20.56 12.45 -1.77
C LEU A 46 -19.40 13.17 -1.07
N GLU A 47 -18.29 12.48 -0.82
CA GLU A 47 -17.08 13.09 -0.26
C GLU A 47 -16.45 14.11 -1.23
N ASP A 48 -16.39 13.79 -2.53
CA ASP A 48 -15.93 14.71 -3.57
C ASP A 48 -16.80 15.97 -3.61
N LEU A 49 -18.13 15.81 -3.51
CA LEU A 49 -19.07 16.94 -3.47
C LEU A 49 -18.88 17.80 -2.21
N GLU A 50 -18.68 17.18 -1.05
CA GLU A 50 -18.38 17.90 0.20
C GLU A 50 -17.05 18.65 0.12
N GLU A 51 -16.03 18.09 -0.54
CA GLU A 51 -14.74 18.75 -0.77
C GLU A 51 -14.90 19.97 -1.69
N ILE A 52 -15.65 19.82 -2.79
CA ILE A 52 -15.98 20.93 -3.70
C ILE A 52 -16.67 22.05 -2.92
N ASP A 53 -17.72 21.75 -2.16
CA ASP A 53 -18.43 22.75 -1.35
C ASP A 53 -17.52 23.41 -0.30
N ALA A 54 -16.61 22.64 0.31
CA ALA A 54 -15.64 23.15 1.27
C ALA A 54 -14.58 24.07 0.63
N SER A 55 -14.17 23.81 -0.61
CA SER A 55 -13.15 24.57 -1.34
C SER A 55 -13.57 26.01 -1.62
N PHE A 56 -14.87 26.26 -1.80
CA PHE A 56 -15.44 27.61 -1.97
C PHE A 56 -15.56 28.41 -0.66
N ASN A 57 -15.27 27.80 0.50
CA ASN A 57 -15.35 28.40 1.84
C ASN A 57 -13.96 28.69 2.45
N THR A 58 -13.01 29.05 1.59
CA THR A 58 -11.56 28.94 1.76
C THR A 58 -10.92 29.89 2.81
N ALA A 59 -11.66 30.83 3.39
CA ALA A 59 -11.07 31.84 4.27
C ALA A 59 -10.88 31.40 5.74
N ARG A 60 -11.39 30.22 6.16
CA ARG A 60 -11.39 29.87 7.61
C ARG A 60 -11.34 28.39 8.00
N ASN A 61 -11.36 27.45 7.07
CA ASN A 61 -11.51 26.04 7.42
C ASN A 61 -10.18 25.29 7.48
N LYS A 62 -9.95 24.62 8.61
CA LYS A 62 -8.95 23.55 8.71
C LYS A 62 -9.31 22.44 7.70
N PRO A 63 -8.33 21.82 7.04
CA PRO A 63 -8.52 20.59 6.26
C PRO A 63 -9.35 19.56 7.04
N LYS A 64 -10.35 19.00 6.36
CA LYS A 64 -11.29 18.00 6.88
C LYS A 64 -11.69 17.07 5.74
N GLY A 65 -12.21 15.89 6.06
CA GLY A 65 -12.71 14.94 5.07
C GLY A 65 -11.97 13.61 5.13
N HIS A 66 -11.92 12.92 3.98
CA HIS A 66 -11.45 11.55 3.91
C HIS A 66 -10.25 11.43 2.97
N LEU A 67 -9.15 10.86 3.46
CA LEU A 67 -7.91 10.71 2.72
C LEU A 67 -7.57 9.23 2.53
N ARG A 68 -7.60 8.76 1.28
CA ARG A 68 -7.28 7.39 0.87
C ARG A 68 -5.86 7.34 0.32
N ILE A 69 -4.99 6.55 0.97
CA ILE A 69 -3.57 6.47 0.61
C ILE A 69 -3.21 5.03 0.28
N ALA A 70 -2.62 4.79 -0.90
CA ALA A 70 -2.00 3.51 -1.23
C ALA A 70 -0.50 3.52 -0.92
N ILE A 71 0.00 2.49 -0.25
CA ILE A 71 1.39 2.45 0.22
C ILE A 71 1.91 1.01 0.33
N GLY A 72 3.22 0.82 0.10
CA GLY A 72 3.88 -0.47 0.28
C GLY A 72 4.02 -0.86 1.76
N GLY A 73 4.08 -2.17 2.04
CA GLY A 73 4.05 -2.77 3.37
C GLY A 73 5.07 -2.17 4.34
N SER A 74 6.36 -2.30 4.02
CA SER A 74 7.43 -1.80 4.90
C SER A 74 7.38 -0.27 5.05
N THR A 75 7.12 0.48 3.96
CA THR A 75 7.02 1.94 4.03
C THR A 75 5.84 2.40 4.90
N ALA A 76 4.73 1.67 4.90
CA ALA A 76 3.60 1.95 5.77
C ALA A 76 3.99 1.80 7.24
N CYS A 77 4.58 0.66 7.59
CA CYS A 77 4.98 0.32 8.96
C CYS A 77 6.12 1.21 9.49
N ASP A 78 7.17 1.40 8.69
CA ASP A 78 8.42 1.99 9.15
C ASP A 78 8.48 3.52 8.98
N VAL A 79 7.65 4.09 8.10
CA VAL A 79 7.69 5.54 7.79
C VAL A 79 6.37 6.23 8.07
N LEU A 80 5.28 5.82 7.42
CA LEU A 80 4.05 6.61 7.45
C LEU A 80 3.34 6.52 8.80
N ILE A 81 3.08 5.31 9.30
CA ILE A 81 2.32 5.08 10.53
C ILE A 81 2.94 5.80 11.74
N PRO A 82 4.27 5.78 11.96
CA PRO A 82 4.91 6.55 13.04
C PRO A 82 4.62 8.06 12.97
N LEU A 83 4.49 8.63 11.77
CA LEU A 83 4.21 10.05 11.55
C LEU A 83 2.71 10.39 11.63
N LEU A 84 1.83 9.40 11.52
CA LEU A 84 0.38 9.63 11.56
C LEU A 84 -0.11 10.10 12.93
N ALA A 85 0.58 9.76 14.01
CA ALA A 85 0.19 10.20 15.36
C ALA A 85 0.13 11.73 15.46
N ASP A 86 1.20 12.41 15.02
CA ASP A 86 1.29 13.88 15.04
C ASP A 86 0.35 14.51 14.01
N PHE A 87 0.21 13.88 12.84
CA PHE A 87 -0.69 14.33 11.79
C PHE A 87 -2.16 14.32 12.25
N MET A 88 -2.63 13.21 12.81
CA MET A 88 -4.01 13.06 13.28
C MET A 88 -4.32 13.96 14.47
N THR A 89 -3.31 14.28 15.30
CA THR A 89 -3.44 15.27 16.37
C THR A 89 -3.60 16.69 15.81
N SER A 90 -2.84 17.02 14.76
CA SER A 90 -2.89 18.33 14.12
C SER A 90 -4.16 18.54 13.28
N TRP A 91 -4.70 17.45 12.72
CA TRP A 91 -5.84 17.44 11.79
C TRP A 91 -6.89 16.38 12.18
N PRO A 92 -7.60 16.58 13.31
CA PRO A 92 -8.54 15.58 13.86
C PRO A 92 -9.77 15.34 12.99
N ASP A 93 -10.10 16.27 12.10
CA ASP A 93 -11.25 16.19 11.18
C ASP A 93 -10.91 15.46 9.87
N ILE A 94 -9.68 14.97 9.72
CA ILE A 94 -9.27 14.11 8.60
C ILE A 94 -9.34 12.65 9.05
N ARG A 95 -10.13 11.86 8.33
CA ARG A 95 -10.11 10.40 8.42
C ARG A 95 -9.17 9.84 7.36
N ILE A 96 -8.32 8.88 7.75
CA ILE A 96 -7.36 8.23 6.85
C ILE A 96 -7.76 6.77 6.64
N ASP A 97 -7.90 6.36 5.38
CA ASP A 97 -7.99 4.95 4.98
C ASP A 97 -6.66 4.58 4.26
N LEU A 98 -5.89 3.65 4.83
CA LEU A 98 -4.65 3.16 4.22
C LEU A 98 -4.90 1.85 3.45
N GLN A 99 -4.57 1.84 2.17
CA GLN A 99 -4.46 0.63 1.37
C GLN A 99 -3.00 0.16 1.33
N VAL A 100 -2.70 -0.84 2.17
CA VAL A 100 -1.34 -1.38 2.30
C VAL A 100 -1.17 -2.58 1.39
N ALA A 101 -0.42 -2.39 0.31
CA ALA A 101 -0.03 -3.46 -0.62
C ALA A 101 1.16 -3.01 -1.47
N ASP A 102 2.12 -3.91 -1.67
CA ASP A 102 3.23 -3.68 -2.59
C ASP A 102 2.82 -3.73 -4.06
N LYS A 103 1.68 -4.39 -4.35
CA LYS A 103 1.08 -4.36 -5.67
C LYS A 103 0.70 -2.92 -6.03
N PRO A 104 1.10 -2.43 -7.22
CA PRO A 104 0.60 -1.17 -7.75
C PRO A 104 -0.93 -1.11 -7.69
N ALA A 105 -1.45 -0.19 -6.88
CA ALA A 105 -2.86 0.16 -6.89
C ALA A 105 -3.21 1.01 -8.12
N ASP A 106 -4.40 0.79 -8.67
CA ASP A 106 -4.98 1.68 -9.66
C ASP A 106 -5.61 2.86 -8.93
N LEU A 107 -5.01 4.05 -9.08
CA LEU A 107 -5.46 5.23 -8.32
C LEU A 107 -6.81 5.74 -8.80
N ILE A 108 -7.12 5.54 -10.09
CA ILE A 108 -8.35 6.06 -10.70
C ILE A 108 -9.51 5.15 -10.29
N SER A 109 -9.43 3.85 -10.60
CA SER A 109 -10.53 2.94 -10.27
C SER A 109 -10.62 2.64 -8.76
N GLY A 110 -9.51 2.75 -8.04
CA GLY A 110 -9.44 2.57 -6.59
C GLY A 110 -9.91 3.78 -5.78
N ASN A 111 -10.22 4.91 -6.41
CA ASN A 111 -10.51 6.19 -5.74
C ASN A 111 -9.43 6.54 -4.70
N ILE A 112 -8.15 6.49 -5.08
CA ILE A 112 -7.03 6.75 -4.18
C ILE A 112 -6.50 8.16 -4.42
N ASP A 113 -6.48 8.98 -3.38
CA ASP A 113 -6.06 10.38 -3.45
C ASP A 113 -4.55 10.51 -3.62
N CYS A 114 -3.78 9.59 -3.01
CA CYS A 114 -2.32 9.61 -3.07
C CYS A 114 -1.73 8.21 -2.99
N ALA A 115 -0.62 7.98 -3.70
CA ALA A 115 0.20 6.79 -3.53
C ALA A 115 1.63 7.12 -3.12
N ILE A 116 2.12 6.42 -2.10
CA ILE A 116 3.51 6.48 -1.64
C ILE A 116 4.22 5.20 -2.10
N ARG A 117 5.18 5.34 -3.02
CA ARG A 117 5.87 4.20 -3.62
C ARG A 117 7.37 4.44 -3.72
N GLY A 118 8.12 3.34 -3.62
CA GLY A 118 9.54 3.32 -3.94
C GLY A 118 9.78 2.92 -5.40
N GLY A 119 10.82 3.49 -5.99
CA GLY A 119 11.24 3.17 -7.36
C GLY A 119 10.76 4.18 -8.41
N PRO A 120 11.23 4.03 -9.66
CA PRO A 120 10.84 4.90 -10.76
C PRO A 120 9.34 4.75 -11.03
N MET A 121 8.67 5.88 -11.27
CA MET A 121 7.31 5.87 -11.80
C MET A 121 7.37 5.73 -13.33
N GLU A 122 6.50 4.89 -13.88
CA GLU A 122 6.24 4.90 -15.32
C GLU A 122 5.57 6.22 -15.72
N ASP A 123 5.73 6.63 -16.98
CA ASP A 123 5.09 7.83 -17.52
C ASP A 123 3.59 7.78 -17.25
N SER A 124 3.18 8.64 -16.32
CA SER A 124 1.80 8.74 -15.86
C SER A 124 1.37 10.19 -15.96
N THR A 125 0.08 10.41 -16.20
CA THR A 125 -0.54 11.74 -16.08
C THR A 125 -0.57 12.25 -14.64
N LEU A 126 -0.14 11.42 -13.67
CA LEU A 126 -0.07 11.74 -12.25
C LEU A 126 1.11 12.67 -11.93
N ILE A 127 0.88 13.60 -11.00
CA ILE A 127 1.94 14.44 -10.45
C ILE A 127 2.78 13.63 -9.48
N ALA A 128 4.05 13.41 -9.80
CA ALA A 128 5.01 12.74 -8.93
C ALA A 128 5.83 13.76 -8.13
N ARG A 129 5.94 13.56 -6.81
CA ARG A 129 6.83 14.33 -5.95
C ARG A 129 7.78 13.40 -5.21
N LYS A 130 9.09 13.65 -5.35
CA LYS A 130 10.09 12.96 -4.53
C LYS A 130 9.95 13.41 -3.06
N ILE A 131 9.69 12.46 -2.17
CA ILE A 131 9.51 12.72 -0.73
C ILE A 131 10.69 12.24 0.13
N GLY A 132 11.59 11.43 -0.43
CA GLY A 132 12.74 10.89 0.28
C GLY A 132 13.56 9.94 -0.59
N GLU A 133 14.61 9.41 0.01
CA GLU A 133 15.44 8.35 -0.55
C GLU A 133 15.57 7.23 0.47
N ALA A 134 15.70 5.99 -0.01
CA ALA A 134 15.96 4.83 0.84
C ALA A 134 17.21 4.12 0.36
N THR A 135 18.01 3.61 1.30
CA THR A 135 19.23 2.88 0.96
C THR A 135 18.92 1.40 0.90
N LEU A 136 19.22 0.75 -0.24
CA LEU A 136 19.13 -0.71 -0.34
C LEU A 136 20.32 -1.34 0.40
N VAL A 137 20.04 -2.23 1.33
CA VAL A 137 21.02 -2.96 2.14
C VAL A 137 20.89 -4.45 1.92
N THR A 138 22.01 -5.17 1.99
CA THR A 138 22.05 -6.64 1.93
C THR A 138 22.27 -7.18 3.33
N CYS A 139 21.39 -8.05 3.80
CA CYS A 139 21.46 -8.58 5.16
C CYS A 139 21.07 -10.06 5.23
N ALA A 140 21.52 -10.71 6.29
CA ALA A 140 21.17 -12.06 6.69
C ALA A 140 21.33 -12.19 8.21
N THR A 141 20.67 -13.16 8.81
CA THR A 141 20.77 -13.37 10.27
C THR A 141 22.13 -13.95 10.65
N PRO A 142 22.61 -13.68 11.88
CA PRO A 142 23.86 -14.27 12.39
C PRO A 142 23.86 -15.81 12.31
N GLY A 143 22.73 -16.45 12.63
CA GLY A 143 22.60 -17.91 12.55
C GLY A 143 22.65 -18.46 11.13
N TYR A 144 22.23 -17.69 10.12
CA TYR A 144 22.44 -18.06 8.72
C TYR A 144 23.94 -17.96 8.36
N LEU A 145 24.59 -16.84 8.67
CA LEU A 145 26.00 -16.61 8.36
C LEU A 145 26.94 -17.60 9.07
N GLN A 146 26.61 -18.04 10.28
CA GLN A 146 27.39 -19.07 10.98
C GLN A 146 27.35 -20.43 10.27
N ARG A 147 26.24 -20.75 9.59
CA ARG A 147 26.04 -22.03 8.90
C ARG A 147 26.58 -22.03 7.46
N TYR A 148 26.43 -20.90 6.77
CA TYR A 148 26.73 -20.79 5.34
C TYR A 148 27.97 -19.92 5.04
N GLY A 149 28.58 -19.30 6.05
CA GLY A 149 29.65 -18.33 5.89
C GLY A 149 29.14 -16.91 5.64
N THR A 150 30.05 -15.93 5.77
CA THR A 150 29.79 -14.53 5.40
C THR A 150 30.45 -14.24 4.05
N PRO A 151 29.66 -13.88 3.02
CA PRO A 151 30.24 -13.57 1.71
C PRO A 151 31.06 -12.28 1.79
N ALA A 152 32.31 -12.32 1.31
CA ALA A 152 33.21 -11.18 1.25
C ALA A 152 33.00 -10.33 -0.02
N SER A 153 32.29 -10.86 -1.02
CA SER A 153 32.01 -10.18 -2.28
C SER A 153 30.65 -10.60 -2.88
N PRO A 154 30.05 -9.79 -3.77
CA PRO A 154 28.83 -10.16 -4.48
C PRO A 154 28.95 -11.48 -5.27
N ASP A 155 30.13 -11.80 -5.81
CA ASP A 155 30.34 -13.02 -6.60
C ASP A 155 30.25 -14.29 -5.76
N GLU A 156 30.56 -14.22 -4.46
CA GLU A 156 30.41 -15.36 -3.54
C GLU A 156 28.95 -15.74 -3.30
N LEU A 157 28.00 -14.83 -3.58
CA LEU A 157 26.57 -15.12 -3.47
C LEU A 157 26.11 -16.21 -4.44
N HIS A 158 26.82 -16.40 -5.57
CA HIS A 158 26.56 -17.51 -6.48
C HIS A 158 27.01 -18.88 -5.94
N HIS A 159 27.88 -18.90 -4.92
CA HIS A 159 28.59 -20.09 -4.48
C HIS A 159 28.03 -20.66 -3.18
N GLY A 160 26.78 -21.14 -3.23
CA GLY A 160 26.16 -21.91 -2.13
C GLY A 160 25.35 -21.10 -1.13
N HIS A 161 25.16 -19.79 -1.36
CA HIS A 161 24.22 -18.99 -0.60
C HIS A 161 22.80 -19.06 -1.18
N ARG A 162 21.82 -19.08 -0.28
CA ARG A 162 20.41 -18.93 -0.60
C ARG A 162 20.07 -17.45 -0.70
N LEU A 163 19.62 -17.03 -1.87
CA LEU A 163 19.13 -15.68 -2.13
C LEU A 163 17.60 -15.70 -2.11
N ILE A 164 17.02 -14.91 -1.24
CA ILE A 164 15.57 -14.74 -1.14
C ILE A 164 15.21 -13.51 -1.96
N SER A 165 14.58 -13.71 -3.11
CA SER A 165 14.28 -12.62 -4.03
C SER A 165 13.00 -11.91 -3.64
N TYR A 166 13.05 -10.58 -3.71
CA TYR A 166 11.84 -9.79 -3.80
C TYR A 166 11.33 -9.85 -5.25
N LEU A 167 10.08 -10.26 -5.44
CA LEU A 167 9.42 -10.38 -6.73
C LEU A 167 8.68 -9.08 -7.03
N SER A 168 8.82 -8.57 -8.25
CA SER A 168 8.01 -7.48 -8.78
C SER A 168 6.52 -7.84 -8.63
N PRO A 169 5.74 -7.09 -7.85
CA PRO A 169 4.30 -7.34 -7.71
C PRO A 169 3.53 -7.15 -9.02
N ALA A 170 4.10 -6.41 -9.97
CA ALA A 170 3.51 -6.16 -11.28
C ALA A 170 3.82 -7.27 -12.29
N SER A 171 5.07 -7.75 -12.35
CA SER A 171 5.52 -8.70 -13.39
C SER A 171 5.76 -10.12 -12.89
N GLY A 172 5.79 -10.34 -11.58
CA GLY A 172 6.18 -11.60 -10.94
C GLY A 172 7.66 -11.94 -11.06
N ARG A 173 8.46 -11.13 -11.75
CA ARG A 173 9.89 -11.36 -11.94
C ARG A 173 10.67 -10.96 -10.70
N ALA A 174 11.68 -11.75 -10.34
CA ALA A 174 12.64 -11.39 -9.30
C ALA A 174 13.38 -10.10 -9.67
N PHE A 175 13.46 -9.17 -8.73
CA PHE A 175 14.43 -8.09 -8.85
C PHE A 175 15.84 -8.68 -8.68
N PRO A 176 16.80 -8.27 -9.53
CA PRO A 176 18.19 -8.68 -9.34
C PRO A 176 18.72 -8.09 -8.03
N PHE A 177 19.63 -8.81 -7.39
CA PHE A 177 20.38 -8.23 -6.28
C PHE A 177 21.31 -7.15 -6.85
N ARG A 178 21.27 -5.95 -6.29
CA ARG A 178 22.05 -4.80 -6.79
C ARG A 178 23.13 -4.41 -5.82
N PHE A 179 24.33 -4.19 -6.34
CA PHE A 179 25.48 -3.75 -5.57
C PHE A 179 26.11 -2.55 -6.28
N THR A 180 26.62 -1.60 -5.50
CA THR A 180 27.39 -0.48 -6.04
C THR A 180 28.69 -0.37 -5.27
N ARG A 181 29.82 -0.38 -6.00
CA ARG A 181 31.17 -0.26 -5.44
C ARG A 181 31.98 0.72 -6.29
N HIS A 182 32.53 1.76 -5.66
CA HIS A 182 33.29 2.82 -6.35
C HIS A 182 32.55 3.44 -7.56
N GLY A 183 31.23 3.62 -7.45
CA GLY A 183 30.39 4.15 -8.53
C GLY A 183 30.04 3.16 -9.64
N VAL A 184 30.56 1.93 -9.58
CA VAL A 184 30.21 0.85 -10.51
C VAL A 184 29.07 0.04 -9.93
N SER A 185 27.96 -0.05 -10.66
CA SER A 185 26.80 -0.87 -10.29
C SER A 185 26.86 -2.24 -10.96
N THR A 186 26.62 -3.28 -10.17
CA THR A 186 26.57 -4.67 -10.63
C THR A 186 25.23 -5.27 -10.21
N GLU A 187 24.63 -6.03 -11.12
CA GLU A 187 23.40 -6.78 -10.87
C GLU A 187 23.69 -8.28 -10.86
N LEU A 188 23.21 -8.95 -9.83
CA LEU A 188 23.29 -10.40 -9.68
C LEU A 188 21.90 -10.98 -9.97
N LYS A 189 21.77 -11.63 -11.11
CA LYS A 189 20.57 -12.39 -11.47
C LYS A 189 20.72 -13.80 -10.92
N THR A 190 19.72 -14.23 -10.17
CA THR A 190 19.67 -15.54 -9.52
C THR A 190 18.28 -16.10 -9.71
N GLU A 191 18.18 -17.40 -9.96
CA GLU A 191 16.90 -18.08 -9.81
C GLU A 191 16.60 -18.16 -8.31
N PRO A 192 15.48 -17.59 -7.83
CA PRO A 192 15.19 -17.61 -6.40
C PRO A 192 14.89 -19.01 -5.91
N HIS A 193 15.53 -19.43 -4.81
CA HIS A 193 15.03 -20.55 -4.01
C HIS A 193 13.66 -20.23 -3.39
N LEU A 194 13.42 -18.96 -3.09
CA LEU A 194 12.15 -18.41 -2.60
C LEU A 194 11.98 -17.00 -3.16
N GLY A 195 10.83 -16.74 -3.78
CA GLY A 195 10.44 -15.43 -4.25
C GLY A 195 9.22 -14.91 -3.47
N ILE A 196 9.29 -13.68 -2.99
CA ILE A 196 8.23 -13.03 -2.20
C ILE A 196 7.92 -11.66 -2.80
N ASN A 197 6.65 -11.34 -2.99
CA ASN A 197 6.20 -10.08 -3.60
C ASN A 197 5.61 -9.07 -2.60
N GLU A 198 5.87 -9.27 -1.31
CA GLU A 198 5.42 -8.38 -0.23
C GLU A 198 6.58 -8.13 0.74
N SER A 199 6.84 -6.87 1.02
CA SER A 199 8.06 -6.38 1.67
C SER A 199 8.19 -6.85 3.11
N ASN A 200 7.12 -6.89 3.89
CA ASN A 200 7.15 -7.38 5.26
C ASN A 200 7.41 -8.89 5.31
N ALA A 201 6.77 -9.67 4.44
CA ALA A 201 7.02 -11.10 4.31
C ALA A 201 8.44 -11.41 3.83
N HIS A 202 9.00 -10.56 2.96
CA HIS A 202 10.37 -10.67 2.49
C HIS A 202 11.38 -10.42 3.61
N ILE A 203 11.15 -9.39 4.44
CA ILE A 203 11.92 -9.13 5.67
C ILE A 203 11.80 -10.31 6.63
N ALA A 204 10.59 -10.80 6.89
CA ALA A 204 10.33 -11.93 7.78
C ALA A 204 11.06 -13.21 7.34
N ALA A 205 11.19 -13.45 6.03
CA ALA A 205 11.99 -14.56 5.50
C ALA A 205 13.49 -14.41 5.82
N GLY A 206 14.01 -13.17 5.74
CA GLY A 206 15.36 -12.84 6.19
C GLY A 206 15.54 -13.11 7.68
N GLU A 207 14.61 -12.61 8.52
CA GLU A 207 14.63 -12.79 9.98
C GLU A 207 14.49 -14.26 10.41
N ALA A 208 13.74 -15.07 9.66
CA ALA A 208 13.67 -16.52 9.86
C ALA A 208 14.98 -17.25 9.46
N GLY A 209 15.96 -16.54 8.89
CA GLY A 209 17.25 -17.09 8.50
C GLY A 209 17.17 -18.01 7.28
N LEU A 210 16.20 -17.78 6.39
CA LEU A 210 16.02 -18.59 5.18
C LEU A 210 17.09 -18.32 4.12
N GLY A 211 17.71 -17.14 4.16
CA GLY A 211 18.74 -16.73 3.21
C GLY A 211 19.19 -15.30 3.40
N ILE A 212 19.89 -14.81 2.39
CA ILE A 212 20.30 -13.41 2.25
C ILE A 212 19.17 -12.67 1.53
N VAL A 213 18.81 -11.49 2.04
CA VAL A 213 17.80 -10.59 1.48
C VAL A 213 18.43 -9.25 1.13
N GLN A 214 17.82 -8.54 0.19
CA GLN A 214 18.02 -7.10 0.01
C GLN A 214 16.75 -6.35 0.38
N THR A 215 16.86 -5.43 1.33
CA THR A 215 15.74 -4.60 1.81
C THR A 215 16.17 -3.14 1.91
N PHE A 216 15.24 -2.25 2.18
CA PHE A 216 15.52 -0.85 2.38
C PHE A 216 15.77 -0.55 3.86
N THR A 217 16.79 0.25 4.15
CA THR A 217 16.89 0.96 5.42
C THR A 217 16.43 2.39 5.18
N ILE A 218 15.54 2.86 6.06
CA ILE A 218 15.21 4.27 6.19
C ILE A 218 16.22 4.84 7.20
N ARG A 219 16.95 5.88 6.82
CA ARG A 219 17.83 6.64 7.72
C ARG A 219 17.16 7.95 8.07
#